data_AF-A0A7K0PVP4-F1
#
_entry.id   AF-A0A7K0PVP4-F1
#
_cell.length_a   1.000
_cell.length_b   1.000
_cell.length_c   1.000
_cell.angle_alpha   90.00
_cell.angle_beta   90.00
_cell.angle_gamma   90.00
#
_symmetry.space_group_name_H-M   'P 1'
#
loop_
_entity.id
_entity.type
_entity.pdbx_description
1 polymer ?
#
loop_
_entity_poly.entity_id
_entity_poly.type
_entity_poly.pdbx_seq_one_letter_code
_entity_poly.pdbx_strand_id
1 'polypeptide(L)'
;MAVLDDISRPVASAPQYDRQPPQDVAAEQSVLGGMLLSKDAIADVVEVLHGADFYRPAHQIVFDCILDLYGRGEPADAITVSAELNRTDQLSKMGGAVYLHTLIQSTPTAANAGYYAAIVAEQAVLRRLVEAGTRVVQLGYGAAGGK
;
A
#
# COMPACT_ATOMS: atom_id res chain seq x y z
N MET A 1 19.31 -11.51 -59.43
CA MET A 1 19.81 -11.02 -58.12
C MET A 1 18.71 -10.18 -57.50
N ALA A 2 17.91 -10.78 -56.61
CA ALA A 2 16.94 -10.04 -55.81
C ALA A 2 17.63 -9.71 -54.48
N VAL A 3 17.95 -8.43 -54.28
CA VAL A 3 18.45 -7.91 -53.01
C VAL A 3 17.20 -7.78 -52.14
N LEU A 4 17.06 -8.68 -51.14
CA LEU A 4 16.05 -8.54 -50.11
C LEU A 4 16.51 -7.45 -49.14
N ASP A 5 15.75 -6.37 -49.06
CA ASP A 5 15.86 -5.38 -48.00
C ASP A 5 15.54 -6.06 -46.65
N ASP A 6 16.59 -6.29 -45.86
CA ASP A 6 16.49 -6.64 -44.44
C ASP A 6 16.12 -5.37 -43.66
N ILE A 7 14.81 -5.06 -43.62
CA ILE A 7 14.29 -4.01 -42.75
C ILE A 7 14.34 -4.56 -41.32
N SER A 8 15.48 -4.38 -40.67
CA SER A 8 15.67 -4.56 -39.24
C SER A 8 14.69 -3.62 -38.51
N ARG A 9 13.52 -4.14 -38.18
CA ARG A 9 12.46 -3.40 -37.51
C ARG A 9 12.95 -3.10 -36.10
N PRO A 10 13.04 -1.82 -35.67
CA PRO A 10 13.43 -1.52 -34.31
C PRO A 10 12.38 -2.14 -33.39
N VAL A 11 12.81 -3.09 -32.55
CA VAL A 11 12.01 -3.55 -31.42
C VAL A 11 11.86 -2.33 -30.53
N ALA A 12 10.72 -1.65 -30.62
CA ALA A 12 10.41 -0.54 -29.75
C ALA A 12 10.52 -1.06 -28.32
N SER A 13 11.56 -0.65 -27.60
CA SER A 13 11.64 -0.89 -26.17
C SER A 13 10.40 -0.23 -25.57
N ALA A 14 9.55 -1.04 -24.93
CA ALA A 14 8.42 -0.50 -24.18
C ALA A 14 8.96 0.60 -23.25
N PRO A 15 8.30 1.78 -23.17
CA PRO A 15 8.78 2.85 -22.33
C PRO A 15 8.97 2.31 -20.91
N GLN A 16 10.23 2.27 -20.47
CA GLN A 16 10.55 1.97 -19.08
C GLN A 16 10.06 3.17 -18.28
N TYR A 17 8.82 3.07 -17.80
CA TYR A 17 8.33 3.97 -16.78
C TYR A 17 9.10 3.62 -15.50
N ASP A 18 10.26 4.24 -15.33
CA ASP A 18 10.99 4.30 -14.07
C ASP A 18 10.24 5.23 -13.09
N ARG A 19 8.94 4.95 -12.92
CA ARG A 19 8.03 5.72 -12.10
C ARG A 19 7.64 4.85 -10.94
N GLN A 20 8.14 5.25 -9.78
CA GLN A 20 7.63 4.80 -8.50
C GLN A 20 6.10 4.75 -8.54
N PRO A 21 5.48 3.61 -8.17
CA PRO A 21 4.03 3.49 -8.18
C PRO A 21 3.37 4.61 -7.35
N PRO A 22 2.15 5.06 -7.71
CA PRO A 22 1.41 6.05 -6.93
C PRO A 22 1.29 5.64 -5.46
N GLN A 23 1.68 6.56 -4.57
CA GLN A 23 1.82 6.34 -3.14
C GLN A 23 1.88 7.69 -2.40
N ASP A 24 1.50 7.69 -1.13
CA ASP A 24 1.84 8.75 -0.17
C ASP A 24 2.17 8.11 1.18
N VAL A 25 3.47 7.89 1.41
CA VAL A 25 3.93 7.18 2.62
C VAL A 25 3.69 8.03 3.88
N ALA A 26 3.73 9.36 3.79
CA ALA A 26 3.48 10.23 4.94
C ALA A 26 2.00 10.20 5.35
N ALA A 27 1.09 10.15 4.37
CA ALA A 27 -0.33 9.93 4.62
C ALA A 27 -0.56 8.55 5.25
N GLU A 28 0.05 7.47 4.74
CA GLU A 28 -0.06 6.13 5.34
C GLU A 28 0.41 6.12 6.81
N GLN A 29 1.52 6.78 7.11
CA GLN A 29 2.03 6.88 8.49
C GLN A 29 1.05 7.65 9.40
N SER A 30 0.47 8.73 8.88
CA SER A 30 -0.50 9.55 9.61
C SER A 30 -1.82 8.81 9.88
N VAL A 31 -2.27 7.97 8.94
CA VAL A 31 -3.43 7.09 9.13
C VAL A 31 -3.17 6.12 10.26
N LEU A 32 -2.07 5.36 10.19
CA LEU A 32 -1.78 4.33 11.18
C LEU A 32 -1.53 4.92 12.57
N GLY A 33 -0.78 6.01 12.67
CA GLY A 33 -0.57 6.67 13.96
C GLY A 33 -1.87 7.27 14.52
N GLY A 34 -2.76 7.78 13.67
CA GLY A 34 -4.10 8.21 14.08
C GLY A 34 -4.93 7.07 14.67
N MET A 35 -4.91 5.91 14.01
CA MET A 35 -5.58 4.69 14.48
C MET A 35 -5.01 4.18 15.81
N LEU A 36 -3.69 4.25 16.00
CA LEU A 36 -3.02 3.87 17.26
C LEU A 36 -3.33 4.83 18.43
N LEU A 37 -3.78 6.05 18.12
CA LEU A 37 -4.10 7.09 19.11
C LEU A 37 -5.58 7.15 19.48
N SER A 38 -6.49 6.76 18.58
CA SER A 38 -7.93 6.91 18.79
C SER A 38 -8.74 5.80 18.13
N LYS A 39 -9.65 5.21 18.91
CA LYS A 39 -10.67 4.28 18.40
C LYS A 39 -11.57 4.93 17.35
N ASP A 40 -11.92 6.21 17.51
CA ASP A 40 -12.82 6.90 16.58
C ASP A 40 -12.13 7.06 15.22
N ALA A 41 -10.80 7.29 15.23
CA ALA A 41 -10.00 7.29 14.00
C ALA A 41 -9.99 5.92 13.31
N ILE A 42 -10.00 4.81 14.07
CA ILE A 42 -10.15 3.47 13.48
C ILE A 42 -11.49 3.37 12.75
N ALA A 43 -12.58 3.79 13.40
CA ALA A 43 -13.92 3.75 12.81
C ALA A 43 -14.02 4.56 11.50
N ASP A 44 -13.45 5.77 11.47
CA ASP A 44 -13.46 6.59 10.26
C ASP A 44 -12.62 5.98 9.13
N VAL A 45 -11.46 5.41 9.46
CA VAL A 45 -10.52 4.89 8.45
C VAL A 45 -11.06 3.61 7.79
N VAL A 46 -11.70 2.72 8.55
CA VAL A 46 -12.21 1.44 7.99
C VAL A 46 -13.34 1.62 6.99
N GLU A 47 -14.01 2.76 6.98
CA GLU A 47 -15.02 3.09 5.96
C GLU A 47 -14.39 3.37 4.59
N VAL A 48 -13.09 3.70 4.55
CA VAL A 48 -12.40 4.22 3.36
C VAL A 48 -11.30 3.29 2.87
N LEU A 49 -10.60 2.60 3.77
CA LEU A 49 -9.41 1.80 3.45
C LEU A 49 -9.55 0.33 3.82
N HIS A 50 -8.87 -0.49 3.02
CA HIS A 50 -8.56 -1.89 3.30
C HIS A 50 -7.04 -2.08 3.33
N GLY A 51 -6.55 -3.17 3.93
CA GLY A 51 -5.11 -3.42 4.06
C GLY A 51 -4.34 -3.38 2.73
N ALA A 52 -4.96 -3.85 1.63
CA ALA A 52 -4.36 -3.84 0.30
C ALA A 52 -4.25 -2.45 -0.36
N ASP A 53 -4.85 -1.41 0.23
CA ASP A 53 -4.74 -0.03 -0.25
C ASP A 53 -3.40 0.61 0.14
N PHE A 54 -2.71 0.09 1.15
CA PHE A 54 -1.38 0.56 1.53
C PHE A 54 -0.34 0.17 0.47
N TYR A 55 0.56 1.09 0.15
CA TYR A 55 1.71 0.83 -0.71
C TYR A 55 2.78 0.02 0.03
N ARG A 56 3.00 0.29 1.32
CA ARG A 56 4.02 -0.40 2.12
C ARG A 56 3.42 -1.68 2.72
N PRO A 57 3.99 -2.87 2.45
CA PRO A 57 3.53 -4.11 3.09
C PRO A 57 3.61 -4.06 4.62
N ALA A 58 4.60 -3.35 5.17
CA ALA A 58 4.71 -3.11 6.61
C ALA A 58 3.49 -2.36 7.19
N HIS A 59 2.93 -1.41 6.42
CA HIS A 59 1.76 -0.65 6.86
C HIS A 59 0.48 -1.48 6.79
N GLN A 60 0.35 -2.32 5.77
CA GLN A 60 -0.73 -3.31 5.70
C GLN A 60 -0.73 -4.23 6.94
N ILE A 61 0.43 -4.76 7.34
CA ILE A 61 0.55 -5.61 8.54
C ILE A 61 0.05 -4.89 9.80
N VAL A 62 0.42 -3.63 9.97
CA VAL A 62 0.00 -2.83 11.14
C VAL A 62 -1.51 -2.57 11.09
N PHE A 63 -2.02 -2.18 9.93
CA PHE A 63 -3.45 -1.95 9.71
C PHE A 63 -4.28 -3.19 10.04
N ASP A 64 -3.93 -4.34 9.47
CA ASP A 64 -4.65 -5.60 9.65
C ASP A 64 -4.64 -6.04 11.13
N CYS A 65 -3.53 -5.83 11.84
CA CYS A 65 -3.44 -6.09 13.29
C CYS A 65 -4.34 -5.16 14.12
N ILE A 66 -4.37 -3.86 13.79
CA ILE A 66 -5.27 -2.90 14.44
C ILE A 66 -6.72 -3.33 14.24
N LEU A 67 -7.09 -3.77 13.03
CA LEU A 67 -8.46 -4.22 12.75
C LEU A 67 -8.84 -5.50 13.48
N ASP A 68 -7.93 -6.45 13.60
CA ASP A 68 -8.16 -7.69 14.37
C ASP A 68 -8.41 -7.37 15.85
N LEU A 69 -7.55 -6.56 16.47
CA LEU A 69 -7.72 -6.11 17.86
C LEU A 69 -9.03 -5.34 18.04
N TYR A 70 -9.31 -4.38 17.16
CA TYR A 70 -10.52 -3.58 17.18
C TYR A 70 -11.79 -4.44 17.03
N GLY A 71 -11.76 -5.43 16.12
CA GLY A 71 -12.85 -6.38 15.89
C GLY A 71 -13.12 -7.30 17.09
N ARG A 72 -12.09 -7.61 17.89
CA ARG A 72 -12.25 -8.31 19.18
C ARG A 72 -12.69 -7.40 20.34
N GLY A 73 -12.80 -6.08 20.11
CA GLY A 73 -13.08 -5.10 21.15
C GLY A 73 -11.89 -4.84 22.08
N GLU A 74 -10.68 -5.21 21.67
CA GLU A 74 -9.45 -4.93 22.40
C GLU A 74 -8.89 -3.54 22.03
N PRO A 75 -8.16 -2.87 22.94
CA PRO A 75 -7.42 -1.67 22.59
C PRO A 75 -6.41 -1.97 21.48
N ALA A 76 -6.28 -1.06 20.52
CA ALA A 76 -5.33 -1.15 19.42
C ALA A 76 -4.31 0.01 19.48
N ASP A 77 -3.64 0.13 20.62
CA ASP A 77 -2.54 1.08 20.84
C ASP A 77 -1.17 0.46 20.52
N ALA A 78 -0.09 1.25 20.61
CA ALA A 78 1.25 0.77 20.29
C ALA A 78 1.71 -0.43 21.15
N ILE A 79 1.22 -0.55 22.39
CA ILE A 79 1.64 -1.63 23.30
C ILE A 79 0.95 -2.93 22.88
N THR A 80 -0.37 -2.88 22.74
CA THR A 80 -1.22 -4.02 22.36
C THR A 80 -0.91 -4.50 20.95
N VAL A 81 -0.78 -3.60 19.98
CA VAL A 81 -0.37 -3.93 18.61
C VAL A 81 1.04 -4.53 18.58
N SER A 82 1.99 -4.00 19.35
CA SER A 82 3.33 -4.59 19.41
C SER A 82 3.31 -6.00 20.00
N ALA A 83 2.52 -6.23 21.05
CA ALA A 83 2.41 -7.54 21.69
C ALA A 83 1.78 -8.57 20.74
N GLU A 84 0.71 -8.19 20.05
CA GLU A 84 0.01 -9.05 19.09
C GLU A 84 0.91 -9.38 17.88
N LEU A 85 1.58 -8.39 17.29
CA LEU A 85 2.51 -8.62 16.18
C LEU A 85 3.71 -9.48 16.59
N ASN A 86 4.15 -9.39 17.84
CA ASN A 86 5.21 -10.25 18.37
C ASN A 86 4.72 -11.70 18.50
N ARG A 87 3.49 -11.89 19.01
CA ARG A 87 2.85 -13.20 19.15
C ARG A 87 2.68 -13.92 17.80
N THR A 88 2.49 -13.18 16.72
CA THR A 88 2.30 -13.72 15.36
C THR A 88 3.58 -13.71 14.50
N ASP A 89 4.76 -13.43 15.07
CA ASP A 89 6.03 -13.34 14.35
C ASP A 89 6.04 -12.35 13.16
N GLN A 90 5.31 -11.23 13.31
CA GLN A 90 5.21 -10.18 12.29
C GLN A 90 5.88 -8.86 12.71
N LEU A 91 6.20 -8.68 13.99
CA LEU A 91 6.76 -7.43 14.52
C LEU A 91 8.05 -6.99 13.80
N SER A 92 8.94 -7.93 13.49
CA SER A 92 10.19 -7.62 12.77
C SER A 92 9.94 -7.17 11.33
N LYS A 93 8.86 -7.63 10.68
CA LYS A 93 8.54 -7.33 9.28
C LYS A 93 8.10 -5.88 9.06
N MET A 94 7.61 -5.23 10.12
CA MET A 94 7.17 -3.82 10.07
C MET A 94 8.20 -2.82 10.63
N GLY A 95 9.40 -3.29 11.03
CA GLY A 95 10.46 -2.42 11.56
C GLY A 95 10.60 -2.43 13.09
N GLY A 96 9.87 -3.30 13.78
CA GLY A 96 9.94 -3.47 15.23
C GLY A 96 9.05 -2.51 16.01
N ALA A 97 8.96 -2.72 17.32
CA ALA A 97 8.08 -1.95 18.22
C ALA A 97 8.33 -0.43 18.15
N VAL A 98 9.59 -0.01 17.93
CA VAL A 98 9.97 1.40 17.78
C VAL A 98 9.24 2.07 16.62
N TYR A 99 8.94 1.33 15.54
CA TYR A 99 8.27 1.90 14.38
C TYR A 99 6.83 2.35 14.71
N LEU A 100 6.11 1.68 15.62
CA LEU A 100 4.79 2.12 16.06
C LEU A 100 4.83 3.50 16.72
N HIS A 101 5.88 3.76 17.52
CA HIS A 101 6.09 5.08 18.11
C HIS A 101 6.40 6.12 17.05
N THR A 102 7.17 5.76 16.01
CA THR A 102 7.39 6.66 14.86
C THR A 102 6.08 7.01 14.17
N LEU A 103 5.18 6.04 13.93
CA LEU A 103 3.86 6.31 13.32
C LEU A 103 3.06 7.32 14.14
N ILE A 104 3.04 7.15 15.47
CA ILE A 104 2.39 8.08 16.39
C ILE A 104 3.00 9.48 16.28
N GLN A 105 4.34 9.60 16.28
CA GLN A 105 5.01 10.90 16.18
C GLN A 105 4.83 11.59 14.83
N SER A 106 4.66 10.81 13.75
CA SER A 106 4.37 11.33 12.42
C SER A 106 2.93 11.82 12.26
N THR A 107 2.04 11.53 13.21
CA THR A 107 0.63 11.91 13.15
C THR A 107 0.39 13.25 13.85
N PRO A 108 0.00 14.32 13.12
CA PRO A 108 -0.25 15.62 13.74
C PRO A 108 -1.45 15.59 14.71
N THR A 109 -2.51 14.89 14.31
CA THR A 109 -3.71 14.68 15.13
C THR A 109 -4.50 13.47 14.62
N ALA A 110 -5.06 12.69 15.54
CA ALA A 110 -5.89 11.55 15.20
C ALA A 110 -7.20 11.95 14.51
N ALA A 111 -7.70 13.18 14.76
CA ALA A 111 -8.93 13.68 14.17
C ALA A 111 -8.87 13.83 12.63
N ASN A 112 -7.66 13.87 12.05
CA ASN A 112 -7.46 13.99 10.61
C ASN A 112 -7.23 12.63 9.93
N ALA A 113 -7.32 11.51 10.65
CA ALA A 113 -7.01 10.18 10.11
C ALA A 113 -7.85 9.85 8.86
N GLY A 114 -9.15 10.14 8.88
CA GLY A 114 -10.04 9.95 7.71
C GLY A 114 -9.62 10.78 6.49
N TYR A 115 -9.13 12.01 6.69
CA TYR A 115 -8.63 12.85 5.60
C TYR A 115 -7.39 12.22 4.95
N TYR A 116 -6.43 11.76 5.75
CA TYR A 116 -5.24 11.08 5.22
C TYR A 116 -5.60 9.72 4.58
N ALA A 117 -6.63 9.03 5.09
CA ALA A 117 -7.11 7.79 4.51
C ALA A 117 -7.64 7.99 3.08
N ALA A 118 -8.35 9.08 2.82
CA ALA A 118 -8.80 9.42 1.47
C ALA A 118 -7.63 9.63 0.49
N ILE A 119 -6.53 10.24 0.93
CA ILE A 119 -5.31 10.39 0.11
C ILE A 119 -4.72 9.03 -0.24
N VAL A 120 -4.58 8.14 0.76
CA VAL A 120 -4.07 6.77 0.53
C VAL A 120 -4.97 6.00 -0.44
N ALA A 121 -6.30 6.12 -0.30
CA ALA A 121 -7.26 5.47 -1.18
C ALA A 121 -7.14 5.95 -2.62
N GLU A 122 -6.97 7.26 -2.85
CA GLU A 122 -6.73 7.82 -4.19
C GLU A 122 -5.45 7.23 -4.81
N GLN A 123 -4.35 7.17 -4.05
CA GLN A 123 -3.10 6.57 -4.51
C GLN A 123 -3.25 5.08 -4.82
N ALA A 124 -4.02 4.33 -4.02
CA ALA A 124 -4.33 2.93 -4.27
C ALA A 124 -5.09 2.72 -5.58
N VAL A 125 -6.07 3.57 -5.88
CA VAL A 125 -6.81 3.54 -7.16
C VAL A 125 -5.88 3.80 -8.34
N LEU A 126 -5.04 4.83 -8.24
CA LEU A 126 -4.05 5.15 -9.29
C LEU A 126 -3.06 4.00 -9.49
N ARG A 127 -2.60 3.37 -8.41
CA ARG A 127 -1.70 2.22 -8.48
C ARG A 127 -2.35 1.02 -9.17
N ARG A 128 -3.60 0.69 -8.84
CA ARG A 128 -4.38 -0.36 -9.53
C ARG A 128 -4.58 -0.06 -11.02
N LEU A 129 -4.74 1.22 -11.38
CA LEU A 129 -4.87 1.63 -12.78
C LEU A 129 -3.58 1.37 -13.57
N VAL A 130 -2.41 1.70 -12.98
CA VAL A 130 -1.10 1.41 -13.58
C VAL A 130 -0.92 -0.10 -13.80
N GLU A 131 -1.25 -0.92 -12.79
CA GLU A 131 -1.19 -2.37 -12.90
C GLU A 131 -2.12 -2.91 -13.98
N ALA A 132 -3.36 -2.42 -14.03
CA ALA A 132 -4.32 -2.81 -15.05
C ALA A 132 -3.81 -2.48 -16.46
N GLY A 133 -3.31 -1.26 -16.67
CA GLY A 133 -2.70 -0.85 -17.95
C GLY A 133 -1.52 -1.73 -18.34
N THR A 134 -0.66 -2.08 -17.38
CA THR A 134 0.48 -2.98 -17.60
C THR A 134 0.01 -4.37 -18.04
N ARG A 135 -1.03 -4.92 -17.38
CA ARG A 135 -1.63 -6.20 -17.77
C ARG A 135 -2.24 -6.15 -19.18
N VAL A 136 -2.92 -5.05 -19.55
CA VAL A 136 -3.47 -4.89 -20.90
C VAL A 136 -2.36 -4.93 -21.95
N VAL A 137 -1.26 -4.21 -21.72
CA VAL A 137 -0.10 -4.23 -22.64
C VAL A 137 0.50 -5.63 -22.76
N GLN A 138 0.70 -6.33 -21.63
CA GLN A 138 1.22 -7.69 -21.62
C GLN A 138 0.32 -8.67 -22.39
N LEU A 139 -1.01 -8.59 -22.21
CA LEU A 139 -1.97 -9.40 -22.95
C LEU A 139 -1.92 -9.13 -24.46
N GLY A 140 -1.78 -7.86 -24.86
CA GLY A 140 -1.64 -7.46 -26.26
C GLY A 140 -0.41 -8.06 -26.96
N TYR A 141 0.72 -8.17 -26.25
CA TYR A 141 1.92 -8.85 -26.78
C TYR A 141 1.82 -10.39 -26.68
N GLY A 142 1.20 -10.91 -25.62
CA GLY A 142 1.06 -12.37 -25.40
C GLY A 142 0.18 -13.06 -26.43
N ALA A 143 -0.86 -12.39 -26.94
CA ALA A 143 -1.70 -12.93 -28.01
C ALA A 143 -0.96 -13.12 -29.36
N ALA A 144 0.19 -12.45 -29.55
CA ALA A 144 1.00 -12.58 -30.76
C ALA A 144 1.95 -13.81 -30.75
N GLY A 145 2.06 -14.52 -29.63
CA GLY A 145 2.98 -15.64 -29.43
C GLY A 145 2.37 -17.05 -29.61
N GLY A 146 1.08 -17.15 -29.96
CA GLY A 146 0.43 -18.44 -30.20
C GLY A 146 0.66 -18.95 -31.62
N LYS A 147 1.68 -19.79 -31.81
CA LYS A 147 1.77 -20.79 -32.89
C LYS A 147 2.02 -22.16 -32.27
#